data_AF-A0A7C5KE06-F1
#
_entry.id   AF-A0A7C5KE06-F1
#
_cell.length_a   1.000
_cell.length_b   1.000
_cell.length_c   1.000
_cell.angle_alpha   90.00
_cell.angle_beta   90.00
_cell.angle_gamma   90.00
#
_symmetry.space_group_name_H-M   'P 1'
#
loop_
_entity.id
_entity.type
_entity.pdbx_description
1 polymer ?
#
loop_
_entity_poly.entity_id
_entity_poly.type
_entity_poly.pdbx_seq_one_letter_code
_entity_poly.pdbx_strand_id
1 'polypeptide(L)'
;MRFLAARALPALLCLLPAACVTNPVTGHKQFMLVSEAEELQMGNEALPSIVYSYEHEYQDPELKRYLGTIVLRLHAVSHRANLPVDFRVLDT
;
A
#
# COMPACT_ATOMS: atom_id res chain seq x y z
N MET A 1 -7.43 9.74 -39.75
CA MET A 1 -6.96 9.91 -38.35
C MET A 1 -8.05 10.40 -37.40
N ARG A 2 -8.95 11.33 -37.77
CA ARG A 2 -10.07 11.80 -36.91
C ARG A 2 -11.07 10.73 -36.47
N PHE A 3 -11.40 9.77 -37.33
CA PHE A 3 -12.33 8.67 -37.01
C PHE A 3 -11.73 7.56 -36.12
N LEU A 4 -10.40 7.48 -36.04
CA LEU A 4 -9.72 6.54 -35.13
C LEU A 4 -9.83 7.03 -33.67
N ALA A 5 -9.66 8.34 -33.45
CA ALA A 5 -9.83 8.97 -32.15
C ALA A 5 -11.28 8.88 -31.63
N ALA A 6 -12.28 9.03 -32.51
CA ALA A 6 -13.69 8.94 -32.14
C ALA A 6 -14.14 7.52 -31.71
N ARG A 7 -13.46 6.48 -32.19
CA ARG A 7 -13.71 5.08 -31.79
C ARG A 7 -13.02 4.67 -30.49
N ALA A 8 -12.01 5.43 -30.05
CA ALA A 8 -11.29 5.17 -28.80
C ALA A 8 -12.07 5.63 -27.55
N LEU A 9 -12.91 6.67 -27.67
CA LEU A 9 -13.69 7.23 -26.58
C LEU A 9 -14.67 6.24 -25.90
N PRO A 10 -15.49 5.47 -26.64
CA PRO A 10 -16.35 4.46 -26.00
C PRO A 10 -15.56 3.29 -25.41
N ALA A 11 -14.40 2.94 -25.99
CA ALA A 11 -13.53 1.90 -25.46
C ALA A 11 -12.90 2.31 -24.11
N LEU A 12 -12.54 3.59 -23.95
CA LEU A 12 -12.02 4.14 -22.70
C LEU A 12 -13.08 4.17 -21.58
N LEU A 13 -14.34 4.46 -21.92
CA LEU A 13 -15.45 4.52 -20.96
C LEU A 13 -15.81 3.14 -20.38
N CYS A 14 -15.61 2.06 -21.16
CA CYS A 14 -15.83 0.68 -20.72
C CYS A 14 -14.81 0.17 -19.69
N LEU A 15 -13.70 0.89 -19.42
CA LEU A 15 -12.67 0.51 -18.44
C LEU A 15 -12.96 1.02 -17.01
N LEU A 16 -13.85 2.02 -16.85
CA LEU A 16 -14.20 2.60 -15.56
C LEU A 16 -14.83 1.65 -14.51
N PRO A 17 -15.62 0.61 -14.85
CA PRO A 17 -16.23 -0.23 -13.83
C PRO A 17 -15.24 -1.19 -13.14
N ALA A 18 -14.04 -1.40 -13.68
CA ALA A 18 -13.05 -2.33 -13.13
C ALA A 18 -12.41 -1.86 -11.82
N ALA A 19 -12.47 -0.56 -11.50
CA ALA A 19 -11.85 0.02 -10.31
C ALA A 19 -12.82 0.19 -9.12
N CYS A 20 -14.07 -0.26 -9.27
CA CYS A 20 -15.08 -0.22 -8.21
C CYS A 20 -15.01 -1.50 -7.38
N VAL A 21 -14.27 -1.46 -6.27
CA VAL A 21 -14.03 -2.60 -5.37
C VAL A 21 -14.82 -2.40 -4.08
N THR A 22 -15.33 -3.48 -3.50
CA THR A 22 -15.95 -3.43 -2.17
C THR A 22 -14.86 -3.23 -1.12
N ASN A 23 -14.95 -2.16 -0.35
CA ASN A 23 -14.06 -1.92 0.78
C ASN A 23 -14.30 -3.03 1.84
N PRO A 24 -13.29 -3.84 2.20
CA PRO A 24 -13.47 -4.98 3.10
C PRO A 24 -13.79 -4.57 4.55
N VAL A 25 -13.53 -3.31 4.93
CA VAL A 25 -13.78 -2.77 6.27
C VAL A 25 -15.22 -2.26 6.39
N THR A 26 -15.69 -1.51 5.39
CA THR A 26 -17.02 -0.86 5.45
C THR A 26 -18.11 -1.58 4.67
N GLY A 27 -17.75 -2.49 3.76
CA GLY A 27 -18.68 -3.20 2.88
C GLY A 27 -19.25 -2.35 1.73
N HIS A 28 -18.89 -1.07 1.64
CA HIS A 28 -19.35 -0.19 0.58
C HIS A 28 -18.47 -0.30 -0.68
N LYS A 29 -19.10 -0.15 -1.85
CA LYS A 29 -18.36 -0.03 -3.12
C LYS A 29 -17.65 1.31 -3.16
N GLN A 30 -16.34 1.27 -3.37
CA GLN A 30 -15.49 2.45 -3.45
C GLN A 30 -14.54 2.33 -4.64
N PHE A 31 -14.14 3.46 -5.17
CA PHE A 31 -13.13 3.50 -6.22
C PHE A 31 -11.75 3.34 -5.58
N MET A 32 -11.01 2.31 -5.96
CA MET A 32 -9.61 2.13 -5.55
C MET A 32 -8.72 2.81 -6.60
N LEU A 33 -8.17 3.97 -6.25
CA LEU A 33 -7.31 4.77 -7.14
C LEU A 33 -5.93 4.14 -7.35
N VAL A 34 -5.45 3.42 -6.33
CA VAL A 34 -4.11 2.84 -6.27
C VAL A 34 -4.26 1.32 -6.21
N SER A 35 -3.53 0.61 -7.07
CA SER A 35 -3.48 -0.85 -7.03
C SER A 35 -2.63 -1.33 -5.85
N GLU A 36 -2.83 -2.56 -5.38
CA GLU A 36 -2.02 -3.13 -4.31
C GLU A 36 -0.51 -3.19 -4.66
N ALA A 37 -0.17 -3.49 -5.91
CA ALA A 37 1.21 -3.50 -6.37
C ALA A 37 1.83 -2.09 -6.35
N GLU A 38 1.05 -1.08 -6.72
CA GLU A 38 1.45 0.32 -6.69
C GLU A 38 1.59 0.83 -5.25
N GLU A 39 0.68 0.44 -4.34
CA GLU A 39 0.78 0.73 -2.91
C GLU A 39 2.09 0.19 -2.32
N LEU A 40 2.43 -1.07 -2.64
CA LEU A 40 3.71 -1.68 -2.21
C LEU A 40 4.91 -0.95 -2.79
N GLN A 41 4.86 -0.58 -4.09
CA GLN A 41 5.93 0.16 -4.73
C GLN A 41 6.14 1.53 -4.08
N MET A 42 5.07 2.30 -3.89
CA MET A 42 5.11 3.61 -3.23
C MET A 42 5.70 3.52 -1.83
N GLY A 43 5.33 2.49 -1.06
CA GLY A 43 5.90 2.24 0.27
C GLY A 43 7.42 2.01 0.23
N ASN A 44 7.90 1.18 -0.72
CA ASN A 44 9.32 0.92 -0.90
C ASN A 44 10.10 2.17 -1.35
N GLU A 45 9.51 3.00 -2.21
CA GLU A 45 10.11 4.25 -2.68
C GLU A 45 10.16 5.32 -1.58
N ALA A 46 9.17 5.36 -0.70
CA ALA A 46 9.11 6.32 0.41
C ALA A 46 10.03 5.94 1.59
N LEU A 47 10.31 4.64 1.79
CA LEU A 47 11.02 4.16 2.97
C LEU A 47 12.37 4.86 3.22
N PRO A 48 13.28 5.04 2.23
CA PRO A 48 14.58 5.65 2.48
C PRO A 48 14.46 7.11 2.94
N SER A 49 13.53 7.89 2.38
CA SER A 49 13.37 9.30 2.75
C SER A 49 12.79 9.46 4.15
N ILE A 50 11.86 8.58 4.55
CA ILE A 50 11.31 8.52 5.91
C ILE A 50 12.42 8.15 6.90
N VAL A 51 13.18 7.09 6.65
CA VAL A 51 14.26 6.68 7.57
C VAL A 51 15.32 7.78 7.71
N TYR A 52 15.62 8.49 6.61
CA TYR A 52 16.56 9.61 6.64
C TYR A 52 16.03 10.81 7.45
N SER A 53 14.72 11.09 7.44
CA SER A 53 14.15 12.22 8.18
C SER A 53 14.23 12.08 9.70
N TYR A 54 14.52 10.88 10.21
CA TYR A 54 14.70 10.58 11.63
C TYR A 54 16.14 10.20 11.98
N GLU A 55 17.12 10.71 11.21
CA GLU A 55 18.54 10.45 11.45
C GLU A 55 18.93 8.96 11.46
N HIS A 56 18.23 8.14 10.65
CA HIS A 56 18.36 6.68 10.49
C HIS A 56 17.51 5.83 11.45
N GLU A 57 17.59 4.51 11.28
CA GLU A 57 16.90 3.56 12.15
C GLU A 57 17.54 3.52 13.54
N TYR A 58 16.70 3.51 14.58
CA TYR A 58 17.12 3.40 15.96
C TYR A 58 17.82 2.06 16.23
N GLN A 59 19.03 2.13 16.75
CA GLN A 59 19.92 0.97 16.89
C GLN A 59 19.74 0.28 18.25
N ASP A 60 18.61 -0.40 18.42
CA ASP A 60 18.37 -1.30 19.56
C ASP A 60 17.79 -2.65 19.07
N PRO A 61 18.64 -3.69 18.92
CA PRO A 61 18.20 -5.00 18.46
C PRO A 61 17.20 -5.69 19.39
N GLU A 62 17.28 -5.45 20.70
CA GLU A 62 16.38 -6.08 21.67
C GLU A 62 14.99 -5.46 21.59
N LEU A 63 14.92 -4.13 21.53
CA LEU A 63 13.68 -3.40 21.33
C LEU A 63 13.05 -3.73 19.98
N LYS A 64 13.83 -3.74 18.90
CA LYS A 64 13.36 -4.10 17.55
C LYS A 64 12.78 -5.52 17.53
N ARG A 65 13.43 -6.48 18.19
CA ARG A 65 12.92 -7.86 18.32
C ARG A 65 11.63 -7.93 19.13
N TYR A 66 11.57 -7.24 20.27
CA TYR A 66 10.40 -7.23 21.14
C TYR A 66 9.17 -6.66 20.42
N LEU A 67 9.29 -5.45 19.86
CA LEU A 67 8.21 -4.80 19.12
C LEU A 67 7.88 -5.55 17.82
N GLY A 68 8.90 -6.04 17.10
CA GLY A 68 8.71 -6.83 15.89
C GLY A 68 7.87 -8.09 16.13
N THR A 69 8.05 -8.76 17.29
CA THR A 69 7.22 -9.91 17.65
C THR A 69 5.75 -9.53 17.81
N ILE A 70 5.46 -8.36 18.37
CA ILE A 70 4.10 -7.84 18.52
C ILE A 70 3.50 -7.50 17.15
N VAL A 71 4.25 -6.78 16.31
CA VAL A 71 3.82 -6.40 14.95
C VAL A 71 3.48 -7.63 14.11
N LEU A 72 4.34 -8.66 14.11
CA LEU A 72 4.09 -9.88 13.35
C LEU A 72 2.85 -10.64 13.83
N ARG A 73 2.60 -10.67 15.16
CA ARG A 73 1.37 -11.28 15.71
C ARG A 73 0.11 -10.52 15.27
N LEU A 74 0.16 -9.19 15.26
CA LEU A 74 -0.96 -8.35 14.81
C LEU A 74 -1.20 -8.49 13.30
N HIS A 75 -0.13 -8.49 12.50
CA HIS A 75 -0.22 -8.64 11.06
C HIS A 75 -0.88 -9.97 10.67
N ALA A 76 -0.51 -11.08 11.35
CA ALA A 76 -1.05 -12.42 11.07
C ALA A 76 -2.58 -12.53 11.25
N VAL A 77 -3.18 -11.69 12.09
CA VAL A 77 -4.63 -11.66 12.32
C VAL A 77 -5.33 -10.46 11.67
N SER A 78 -4.62 -9.71 10.82
CA SER A 78 -5.18 -8.55 10.12
C SER A 78 -5.97 -8.95 8.87
N HIS A 79 -6.76 -8.01 8.34
CA HIS A 79 -7.50 -8.18 7.09
C HIS A 79 -6.59 -8.32 5.85
N ARG A 80 -5.29 -8.04 5.97
CA ARG A 80 -4.29 -8.11 4.89
C ARG A 80 -3.06 -8.91 5.29
N ALA A 81 -3.25 -10.02 6.00
CA ALA A 81 -2.18 -10.93 6.43
C ALA A 81 -1.43 -11.59 5.24
N ASN A 82 -1.91 -11.42 4.01
CA ASN A 82 -1.28 -11.89 2.78
C ASN A 82 -0.18 -10.95 2.25
N LEU A 83 -0.06 -9.73 2.79
CA LEU A 83 0.94 -8.75 2.33
C LEU A 83 2.25 -8.85 3.09
N PRO A 84 3.39 -8.49 2.45
CA PRO A 84 4.64 -8.36 3.18
C PRO A 84 4.54 -7.25 4.23
N VAL A 85 5.18 -7.46 5.38
CA VAL A 85 5.31 -6.47 6.45
C VAL A 85 6.79 -6.25 6.76
N ASP A 86 7.22 -4.98 6.76
CA ASP A 86 8.53 -4.54 7.24
C ASP A 86 8.33 -3.62 8.46
N PHE A 87 9.23 -3.71 9.44
CA PHE A 87 9.14 -2.96 10.70
C PHE A 87 10.49 -2.34 11.05
N ARG A 88 10.45 -1.03 11.35
CA ARG A 88 11.60 -0.23 11.77
C ARG A 88 11.25 0.60 12.99
N VAL A 89 12.24 0.80 13.86
CA VAL A 89 12.14 1.70 15.02
C VAL A 89 12.84 3.00 14.66
N LEU A 90 12.17 4.14 14.87
CA LEU A 90 12.70 5.47 14.60
C LEU A 90 12.66 6.28 15.90
N ASP A 91 13.64 7.15 16.09
CA ASP A 91 13.67 8.09 17.23
C ASP A 91 13.08 9.44 16.80
N THR A 92 12.51 10.21 17.73
CA THR A 92 11.78 11.47 17.44
C THR A 92 12.56 12.72 17.76
#